data_AF-A0A930URH4-F1
#
_entry.id   AF-A0A930URH4-F1
#
_cell.length_a   1.000
_cell.length_b   1.000
_cell.length_c   1.000
_cell.angle_alpha   90.00
_cell.angle_beta   90.00
_cell.angle_gamma   90.00
#
_symmetry.space_group_name_H-M   'P 1'
#
loop_
_entity.id
_entity.type
_entity.pdbx_description
1 polymer ?
#
loop_
_entity_poly.entity_id
_entity_poly.type
_entity_poly.pdbx_seq_one_letter_code
_entity_poly.pdbx_strand_id
1 'polypeptide(L)'
;MNRVDIKNVRTLRQVGAIETYIRIRKLIGNVHLDLLFWKLVGALQHRYYSLITYEERLQLLQELNFCIKNANLSEESMKFRR
;
A
#
# COMPACT_ATOMS: atom_id res chain seq x y z
N MET A 1 -16.92 -13.98 6.14
CA MET A 1 -15.54 -13.75 5.66
C MET A 1 -15.51 -12.41 4.94
N ASN A 2 -15.01 -11.36 5.59
CA ASN A 2 -14.95 -10.02 4.98
C ASN A 2 -13.79 -9.99 3.98
N ARG A 3 -14.08 -9.72 2.70
CA ARG A 3 -13.09 -9.60 1.62
C ARG A 3 -13.06 -8.17 1.12
N VAL A 4 -11.89 -7.64 0.78
CA VAL A 4 -11.81 -6.40 0.01
C VAL A 4 -12.23 -6.73 -1.42
N ASP A 5 -13.29 -6.09 -1.93
CA ASP A 5 -13.82 -6.36 -3.26
C ASP A 5 -12.99 -5.70 -4.37
N ILE A 6 -11.75 -6.15 -4.54
CA ILE A 6 -10.84 -5.75 -5.62
C ILE A 6 -10.50 -7.00 -6.41
N LYS A 7 -11.27 -7.22 -7.49
CA LYS A 7 -11.21 -8.45 -8.29
C LYS A 7 -10.30 -8.37 -9.50
N ASN A 8 -9.88 -7.16 -9.90
CA ASN A 8 -9.05 -6.94 -11.08
C ASN A 8 -8.27 -5.62 -11.00
N VAL A 9 -7.32 -5.48 -11.92
CA VAL A 9 -6.44 -4.30 -12.03
C VAL A 9 -7.22 -3.02 -12.32
N ARG A 10 -8.35 -3.09 -13.03
CA ARG A 10 -9.19 -1.93 -13.32
C ARG A 10 -9.80 -1.35 -12.04
N THR A 11 -10.37 -2.19 -11.18
CA THR A 11 -10.87 -1.78 -9.87
C THR A 11 -9.74 -1.28 -8.97
N LEU A 12 -8.57 -1.93 -9.00
CA LEU A 12 -7.40 -1.46 -8.25
C LEU A 12 -6.95 -0.07 -8.69
N ARG A 13 -6.98 0.25 -10.00
CA ARG A 13 -6.66 1.60 -10.51
C ARG A 13 -7.63 2.66 -10.05
N GLN A 14 -8.92 2.33 -9.96
CA GLN A 14 -9.95 3.26 -9.49
C GLN A 14 -9.82 3.55 -8.00
N VAL A 15 -9.49 2.54 -7.20
CA VAL A 15 -9.36 2.67 -5.74
C VAL A 15 -8.00 3.23 -5.33
N GLY A 16 -6.92 2.83 -6.02
CA GLY A 16 -5.55 3.18 -5.70
C GLY A 16 -4.90 2.26 -4.66
N ALA A 17 -3.57 2.24 -4.63
CA ALA A 17 -2.80 1.36 -3.76
C ALA A 17 -2.95 1.69 -2.26
N ILE A 18 -2.98 2.99 -1.91
CA ILE A 18 -3.10 3.47 -0.52
C ILE A 18 -4.43 3.05 0.09
N GLU A 19 -5.54 3.40 -0.55
CA GLU A 19 -6.88 3.06 -0.07
C GLU A 19 -7.10 1.55 0.00
N THR A 20 -6.58 0.81 -1.00
CA THR A 20 -6.60 -0.65 -0.99
C THR A 20 -5.86 -1.22 0.23
N TYR A 21 -4.66 -0.72 0.52
CA TYR A 21 -3.87 -1.17 1.64
C TYR A 21 -4.57 -0.90 2.98
N ILE A 22 -5.14 0.29 3.15
CA ILE A 22 -5.90 0.67 4.35
C ILE A 22 -7.12 -0.23 4.54
N ARG A 23 -7.89 -0.49 3.47
CA ARG A 23 -9.04 -1.42 3.52
C ARG A 23 -8.62 -2.82 3.95
N ILE A 24 -7.51 -3.33 3.45
CA ILE A 24 -6.99 -4.63 3.84
C ILE A 24 -6.57 -4.62 5.32
N ARG A 25 -5.79 -3.62 5.75
CA ARG A 25 -5.38 -3.50 7.17
C ARG A 25 -6.56 -3.44 8.14
N LYS A 26 -7.63 -2.74 7.78
CA LYS A 26 -8.86 -2.70 8.60
C LYS A 26 -9.52 -4.06 8.76
N LEU A 27 -9.37 -4.96 7.78
CA LEU A 27 -10.00 -6.28 7.80
C LEU A 27 -9.16 -7.36 8.47
N ILE A 28 -7.85 -7.38 8.20
CA ILE A 28 -6.97 -8.48 8.62
C ILE A 28 -5.88 -8.05 9.61
N GLY A 29 -5.85 -6.77 10.01
CA GLY A 29 -4.89 -6.25 10.98
C GLY A 29 -3.54 -5.89 10.36
N ASN A 30 -2.44 -6.24 11.03
CA ASN A 30 -1.10 -5.90 10.57
C ASN A 30 -0.73 -6.70 9.32
N VAL A 31 -0.48 -5.96 8.23
CA VAL A 31 0.02 -6.51 6.97
C VAL A 31 1.41 -5.94 6.73
N HIS A 32 2.32 -6.75 6.22
CA HIS A 32 3.64 -6.25 5.87
C HIS A 32 3.57 -5.29 4.69
N LEU A 33 4.01 -4.04 4.93
CA LEU A 33 4.19 -3.01 3.92
C LEU A 33 4.89 -3.55 2.66
N ASP A 34 6.02 -4.24 2.85
CA ASP A 34 6.83 -4.76 1.74
C ASP A 34 6.17 -5.89 0.95
N LEU A 35 5.30 -6.67 1.59
CA LEU A 35 4.66 -7.81 0.94
C LEU A 35 3.43 -7.39 0.12
N LEU A 36 2.81 -6.26 0.45
CA LEU A 36 1.54 -5.85 -0.12
C LEU A 36 1.59 -4.46 -0.75
N PHE A 37 1.92 -3.41 0.00
CA PHE A 37 1.80 -2.03 -0.48
C PHE A 37 2.64 -1.78 -1.73
N TRP A 38 3.94 -2.12 -1.70
CA TRP A 38 4.81 -1.89 -2.85
C TRP A 38 4.42 -2.73 -4.08
N LYS A 39 3.87 -3.92 -3.88
CA LYS A 39 3.36 -4.74 -4.99
C LYS A 39 2.14 -4.11 -5.63
N LEU A 40 1.24 -3.51 -4.85
CA LEU A 40 0.08 -2.78 -5.36
C LEU A 40 0.54 -1.55 -6.16
N VAL A 41 1.51 -0.78 -5.64
CA VAL A 41 2.09 0.37 -6.35
C VAL A 41 2.72 -0.05 -7.67
N GLY A 42 3.57 -1.08 -7.65
CA GLY A 42 4.22 -1.59 -8.88
C GLY A 42 3.21 -2.10 -9.91
N ALA A 43 2.16 -2.81 -9.47
CA ALA A 43 1.09 -3.29 -10.33
C ALA A 43 0.33 -2.13 -11.01
N LEU A 44 0.12 -1.01 -10.32
CA LEU A 44 -0.53 0.18 -10.88
C LEU A 44 0.37 0.94 -11.87
N GLN A 45 1.68 0.95 -11.62
CA GLN A 45 2.66 1.67 -12.42
C GLN A 45 3.24 0.84 -13.58
N HIS A 46 2.77 -0.39 -13.80
CA HIS A 46 3.29 -1.31 -14.81
C HIS A 46 4.80 -1.57 -14.69
N ARG A 47 5.37 -1.49 -13.49
CA ARG A 47 6.78 -1.77 -13.23
C ARG A 47 6.94 -2.62 -11.99
N TYR A 48 7.97 -3.46 -11.98
CA TYR A 48 8.26 -4.29 -10.81
C TYR A 48 8.62 -3.40 -9.62
N TYR A 49 8.12 -3.73 -8.42
CA TYR A 49 8.19 -2.85 -7.24
C TYR A 49 9.63 -2.56 -6.76
N SER A 50 10.61 -3.38 -7.17
CA SER A 50 12.03 -3.09 -6.90
C SER A 50 12.58 -1.93 -7.71
N LEU A 51 11.89 -1.50 -8.78
CA LEU A 51 12.26 -0.37 -9.63
C LEU A 51 11.71 0.97 -9.13
N ILE A 52 10.90 0.96 -8.06
CA ILE A 52 10.44 2.18 -7.40
C ILE A 52 11.62 2.73 -6.60
N THR A 53 12.05 3.95 -6.94
CA THR A 53 13.22 4.58 -6.33
C THR A 53 13.01 4.88 -4.85
N TYR A 54 14.09 5.16 -4.14
CA TYR A 54 14.02 5.54 -2.74
C TYR A 54 13.18 6.80 -2.52
N GLU A 55 13.36 7.82 -3.36
CA GLU A 55 12.62 9.08 -3.28
C GLU A 55 11.12 8.86 -3.51
N GLU A 56 10.76 8.06 -4.52
CA GLU A 56 9.37 7.69 -4.79
C GLU A 56 8.75 6.93 -3.61
N ARG A 57 9.50 6.00 -3.01
CA ARG A 57 9.04 5.27 -1.81
C ARG A 57 8.84 6.20 -0.62
N LEU A 58 9.73 7.17 -0.41
CA LEU A 58 9.58 8.14 0.68
C LEU A 58 8.31 8.98 0.52
N GLN A 59 8.06 9.51 -0.69
CA GLN A 59 6.86 10.31 -0.98
C GLN A 59 5.59 9.47 -0.76
N LEU A 60 5.55 8.26 -1.34
CA LEU A 60 4.40 7.36 -1.19
C LEU A 60 4.20 6.90 0.26
N LEU A 61 5.27 6.73 1.04
CA LEU A 61 5.17 6.38 2.46
C LEU A 61 4.60 7.54 3.28
N GLN A 62 5.00 8.78 2.98
CA GLN A 62 4.44 9.97 3.64
C GLN A 62 2.94 10.10 3.37
N GLU A 63 2.53 9.95 2.11
CA GLU A 63 1.12 9.94 1.71
C GLU A 63 0.35 8.80 2.40
N LEU A 64 0.92 7.59 2.39
CA LEU A 64 0.33 6.44 3.05
C LEU A 64 0.13 6.68 4.55
N ASN A 65 1.16 7.16 5.25
CA ASN A 65 1.11 7.41 6.69
C ASN A 65 0.11 8.52 7.06
N PHE A 66 -0.01 9.56 6.22
CA PHE A 66 -1.06 10.55 6.37
C PHE A 66 -2.45 9.91 6.32
N CYS A 67 -2.73 9.06 5.34
CA CYS A 67 -4.01 8.37 5.21
C CYS A 67 -4.25 7.32 6.31
N ILE A 68 -3.22 6.59 6.75
CA ILE A 68 -3.26 5.62 7.85
C ILE A 68 -3.64 6.30 9.16
N LYS A 69 -3.04 7.47 9.43
CA LYS A 69 -3.36 8.28 10.61
C LYS A 69 -4.83 8.74 10.60
N ASN A 70 -5.31 9.21 9.45
CA ASN A 70 -6.73 9.56 9.27
C ASN A 70 -7.66 8.35 9.44
N ALA A 71 -7.15 7.14 9.21
CA ALA A 71 -7.87 5.88 9.41
C ALA A 71 -7.75 5.31 10.84
N ASN A 72 -7.11 6.01 11.79
CA ASN A 72 -6.82 5.56 13.16
C ASN A 72 -6.03 4.24 13.22
N LEU A 73 -5.11 4.04 12.28
CA LEU A 73 -4.23 2.89 12.22
C LEU A 73 -2.79 3.28 12.60
N SER A 74 -1.97 2.31 13.02
CA SER A 74 -0.57 2.55 13.35
C SER A 74 0.27 2.80 12.09
N GLU A 75 1.17 3.78 12.15
CA GLU A 75 2.07 4.16 11.06
C GLU A 75 2.97 3.03 10.60
N GLU A 76 3.37 3.11 9.32
CA GLU A 76 4.31 2.20 8.69
C GLU A 76 5.70 2.82 8.65
N SER A 77 6.72 1.97 8.71
CA SER A 77 8.11 2.39 8.55
C SER A 77 8.79 1.51 7.49
N MET A 78 9.62 2.13 6.66
CA MET A 78 10.50 1.37 5.78
C MET A 78 11.56 0.67 6.61
N LYS A 79 11.57 -0.66 6.60
CA LYS A 79 12.67 -1.43 7.19
C LYS A 79 13.83 -1.44 6.20
N PHE A 80 14.86 -0.65 6.50
CA PHE A 80 16.12 -0.74 5.79
C PHE A 80 16.73 -2.12 6.08
N ARG A 81 16.81 -3.00 5.08
CA ARG A 81 17.83 -4.05 5.12
C ARG A 81 19.15 -3.36 4.79
N ARG A 82 20.00 -3.22 5.80
CA ARG A 82 21.44 -3.00 5.63
C ARG A 82 22.07 -4.24 5.00
#